data_AF-A0A971Z648-F1
#
_entry.id   AF-A0A971Z648-F1
#
_cell.length_a   1.000
_cell.length_b   1.000
_cell.length_c   1.000
_cell.angle_alpha   90.00
_cell.angle_beta   90.00
_cell.angle_gamma   90.00
#
_symmetry.space_group_name_H-M   'P 1'
#
loop_
_entity.id
_entity.type
_entity.pdbx_description
1 polymer ?
#
loop_
_entity_poly.entity_id
_entity_poly.type
_entity_poly.pdbx_seq_one_letter_code
_entity_poly.pdbx_strand_id
1 'polypeptide(L)'
;MSQAFPPALDTDKFASNTWVSTPTDQVIEHILVHYHQRHREQLPELISLARRVEQVHGDHPACPQGLADHLSDMKQALESHMLKEEQILFPMLLRGEQSLAKGPISVMRFEHGQHDEGLDKLRALTSNNQLPAHACTTWRTLYQGLELFCQELAQHIQLENEVLFTR
;
A
#
# COMPACT_ATOMS: atom_id res chain seq x y z
N MET A 1 9.57 -17.91 -12.59
CA MET A 1 8.79 -18.59 -11.55
C MET A 1 8.05 -17.51 -10.79
N SER A 2 6.72 -17.54 -10.74
CA SER A 2 5.95 -16.57 -9.93
C SER A 2 6.39 -16.73 -8.49
N GLN A 3 7.03 -15.71 -7.91
CA GLN A 3 7.21 -15.72 -6.47
C GLN A 3 5.82 -15.55 -5.86
N ALA A 4 5.45 -16.47 -4.96
CA ALA A 4 4.25 -16.31 -4.18
C ALA A 4 4.40 -15.03 -3.33
N PHE A 5 3.35 -14.21 -3.29
CA PHE A 5 3.35 -13.04 -2.40
C PHE A 5 3.63 -13.51 -0.97
N PRO A 6 4.51 -12.82 -0.22
CA PRO A 6 4.79 -13.21 1.16
C PRO A 6 3.51 -13.01 2.01
N PRO A 7 3.35 -13.74 3.13
CA PRO A 7 2.17 -13.57 3.98
C PRO A 7 2.02 -12.13 4.50
N ALA A 8 0.78 -11.74 4.79
CA ALA A 8 0.43 -10.43 5.37
C ALA A 8 1.15 -10.22 6.72
N LEU A 9 1.63 -8.99 6.94
CA LEU A 9 2.44 -8.64 8.09
C LEU A 9 1.60 -8.31 9.34
N ASP A 10 2.10 -8.77 10.49
CA ASP A 10 1.90 -8.22 11.86
C ASP A 10 0.50 -7.69 12.26
N THR A 11 -0.59 -8.36 11.86
CA THR A 11 -1.95 -8.09 12.40
C THR A 11 -2.02 -8.17 13.93
N ASP A 12 -1.18 -9.01 14.53
CA ASP A 12 -1.15 -9.30 15.97
C ASP A 12 -0.52 -8.17 16.82
N LYS A 13 0.32 -7.32 16.22
CA LYS A 13 0.99 -6.21 16.95
C LYS A 13 0.10 -5.01 17.18
N PHE A 14 -0.86 -4.74 16.29
CA PHE A 14 -1.89 -3.73 16.52
C PHE A 14 -2.83 -4.13 17.66
N ALA A 15 -3.24 -5.40 17.70
CA ALA A 15 -4.14 -5.92 18.74
C ALA A 15 -3.51 -5.90 20.15
N SER A 16 -2.19 -6.03 20.25
CA SER A 16 -1.45 -6.04 21.52
C SER A 16 -0.96 -4.66 21.99
N ASN A 17 -1.30 -3.57 21.27
CA ASN A 17 -0.87 -2.19 21.55
C ASN A 17 0.65 -2.01 21.65
N THR A 18 1.42 -2.96 21.12
CA THR A 18 2.89 -3.03 21.24
C THR A 18 3.53 -1.78 20.61
N TRP A 19 2.99 -1.34 19.47
CA TRP A 19 3.52 -0.21 18.70
C TRP A 19 3.57 1.11 19.47
N VAL A 20 2.63 1.35 20.39
CA VAL A 20 2.61 2.58 21.19
C VAL A 20 3.85 2.70 22.08
N SER A 21 4.36 1.56 22.57
CA SER A 21 5.56 1.51 23.41
C SER A 21 6.87 1.35 22.65
N THR A 22 6.83 1.01 21.35
CA THR A 22 8.01 0.81 20.51
C THR A 22 8.75 2.12 20.28
N PRO A 23 10.09 2.19 20.38
CA PRO A 23 10.87 3.39 20.04
C PRO A 23 10.65 3.90 18.61
N THR A 24 10.77 5.22 18.39
CA THR A 24 10.42 5.87 17.10
C THR A 24 11.28 5.38 15.94
N ASP A 25 12.56 5.16 16.19
CA ASP A 25 13.51 4.58 15.24
C ASP A 25 13.10 3.18 14.80
N GLN A 26 12.65 2.34 15.72
CA GLN A 26 12.17 0.99 15.40
C GLN A 26 10.84 0.98 14.64
N VAL A 27 9.94 1.92 14.93
CA VAL A 27 8.70 2.06 14.14
C VAL A 27 9.01 2.49 12.71
N ILE A 28 9.89 3.48 12.54
CA ILE A 28 10.34 3.94 11.22
C ILE A 28 11.06 2.82 10.47
N GLU A 29 11.99 2.10 11.10
CA GLU A 29 12.67 0.95 10.50
C GLU A 29 11.68 -0.11 10.03
N HIS A 30 10.67 -0.41 10.85
CA HIS A 30 9.62 -1.34 10.46
C HIS A 30 8.85 -0.84 9.23
N ILE A 31 8.43 0.42 9.19
CA ILE A 31 7.74 1.01 8.03
C ILE A 31 8.57 0.89 6.76
N LEU A 32 9.85 1.24 6.84
CA LEU A 32 10.75 1.22 5.69
C LEU A 32 10.92 -0.19 5.11
N VAL A 33 11.19 -1.18 5.97
CA VAL A 33 11.49 -2.56 5.56
C VAL A 33 10.22 -3.33 5.19
N HIS A 34 9.17 -3.16 5.98
CA HIS A 34 7.98 -4.00 5.91
C HIS A 34 6.82 -3.36 5.14
N TYR A 35 6.85 -2.06 4.81
CA TYR A 35 5.85 -1.46 3.95
C TYR A 35 6.48 -0.80 2.73
N HIS A 36 7.36 0.19 2.90
CA HIS A 36 7.86 0.98 1.76
C HIS A 36 8.59 0.12 0.73
N GLN A 37 9.54 -0.72 1.18
CA GLN A 37 10.24 -1.63 0.29
C GLN A 37 9.27 -2.61 -0.40
N ARG A 38 8.31 -3.16 0.34
CA ARG A 38 7.33 -4.11 -0.22
C ARG A 38 6.43 -3.48 -1.26
N HIS A 39 5.91 -2.27 -1.03
CA HIS A 39 5.07 -1.58 -2.00
C HIS A 39 5.82 -1.31 -3.31
N ARG A 40 7.12 -1.00 -3.22
CA ARG A 40 8.00 -0.85 -4.39
C ARG A 40 8.19 -2.14 -5.17
N GLU A 41 8.15 -3.29 -4.52
CA GLU A 41 8.23 -4.62 -5.15
C GLU A 41 6.87 -5.07 -5.71
N GLN A 42 5.79 -4.88 -4.95
CA GLN A 42 4.43 -5.33 -5.27
C GLN A 42 3.84 -4.59 -6.48
N LEU A 43 3.88 -3.26 -6.48
CA LEU A 43 3.14 -2.48 -7.49
C LEU A 43 3.61 -2.75 -8.93
N PRO A 44 4.92 -2.83 -9.24
CA PRO A 44 5.36 -3.23 -10.58
C PRO A 44 4.84 -4.61 -11.02
N GLU A 45 4.81 -5.59 -10.12
CA GLU A 45 4.28 -6.93 -10.43
C GLU A 45 2.76 -6.88 -10.67
N LEU A 46 2.01 -6.20 -9.81
CA LEU A 46 0.57 -6.03 -9.94
C LEU A 46 0.18 -5.32 -11.24
N ILE A 47 0.91 -4.27 -11.62
CA ILE A 47 0.72 -3.57 -12.91
C ILE A 47 0.95 -4.53 -14.07
N SER A 48 2.02 -5.32 -14.04
CA SER A 48 2.34 -6.30 -15.09
C SER A 48 1.24 -7.35 -15.24
N LEU A 49 0.76 -7.90 -14.12
CA LEU A 49 -0.32 -8.86 -14.09
C LEU A 49 -1.65 -8.26 -14.59
N ALA A 50 -1.99 -7.04 -14.14
CA ALA A 50 -3.19 -6.33 -14.58
C ALA A 50 -3.19 -6.09 -16.09
N ARG A 51 -2.07 -5.59 -16.65
CA ARG A 51 -1.93 -5.41 -18.11
C ARG A 51 -2.14 -6.70 -18.87
N ARG A 52 -1.61 -7.82 -18.37
CA ARG A 52 -1.78 -9.12 -19.01
C ARG A 52 -3.22 -9.61 -18.94
N VAL A 53 -3.91 -9.41 -17.82
CA VAL A 53 -5.33 -9.74 -17.67
C VAL A 53 -6.16 -8.91 -18.63
N GLU A 54 -5.97 -7.59 -18.67
CA GLU A 54 -6.68 -6.68 -19.56
C GLU A 54 -6.42 -7.00 -21.04
N GLN A 55 -5.18 -7.33 -21.41
CA GLN A 55 -4.83 -7.70 -22.78
C GLN A 55 -5.50 -9.01 -23.24
N VAL A 56 -5.55 -10.04 -22.38
CA VAL A 56 -6.06 -11.37 -22.74
C VAL A 56 -7.58 -11.45 -22.60
N HIS A 57 -8.16 -10.71 -21.65
CA HIS A 57 -9.56 -10.80 -21.28
C HIS A 57 -10.34 -9.51 -21.53
N GLY A 58 -9.81 -8.55 -22.30
CA GLY A 58 -10.44 -7.24 -22.55
C GLY A 58 -11.91 -7.31 -22.98
N ASP A 59 -12.30 -8.32 -23.76
CA ASP A 59 -13.68 -8.52 -24.22
C ASP A 59 -14.59 -9.23 -23.20
N HIS A 60 -14.03 -9.73 -22.09
CA HIS A 60 -14.79 -10.41 -21.05
C HIS A 60 -15.50 -9.37 -20.15
N PRO A 61 -16.82 -9.49 -19.90
CA PRO A 61 -17.56 -8.48 -19.13
C PRO A 61 -17.05 -8.23 -17.70
N ALA A 62 -16.44 -9.25 -17.08
CA ALA A 62 -15.85 -9.15 -15.75
C ALA A 62 -14.41 -8.60 -15.74
N CYS A 63 -13.81 -8.30 -16.90
CA CYS A 63 -12.43 -7.82 -16.98
C CYS A 63 -12.28 -6.49 -16.23
N PRO A 64 -11.27 -6.33 -15.36
CA PRO A 64 -11.05 -5.09 -14.60
C PRO A 64 -10.37 -4.05 -15.48
N GLN A 65 -11.08 -3.58 -16.53
CA GLN A 65 -10.53 -2.63 -17.50
C GLN A 65 -10.06 -1.33 -16.81
N GLY A 66 -8.84 -0.89 -17.12
CA GLY A 66 -8.24 0.32 -16.55
C GLY A 66 -7.59 0.14 -15.17
N LEU A 67 -7.53 -1.09 -14.64
CA LEU A 67 -6.85 -1.40 -13.40
C LEU A 67 -5.34 -1.16 -13.50
N ALA A 68 -4.72 -1.53 -14.61
CA ALA A 68 -3.29 -1.34 -14.85
C ALA A 68 -2.86 0.13 -14.79
N ASP A 69 -3.66 1.02 -15.38
CA ASP A 69 -3.40 2.45 -15.39
C ASP A 69 -3.61 3.03 -13.99
N HIS A 70 -4.71 2.65 -13.32
CA HIS A 70 -4.97 3.06 -11.95
C HIS A 70 -3.85 2.64 -10.98
N LEU A 71 -3.35 1.41 -11.09
CA LEU A 71 -2.20 0.94 -10.30
C LEU A 71 -0.91 1.71 -10.63
N SER A 72 -0.73 2.13 -11.89
CA SER A 72 0.42 2.93 -12.30
C SER A 72 0.37 4.33 -11.67
N ASP A 73 -0.79 4.95 -11.63
CA ASP A 73 -1.02 6.24 -10.96
C ASP A 73 -0.78 6.13 -9.44
N MET A 74 -1.35 5.08 -8.82
CA MET A 74 -1.12 4.80 -7.40
C MET A 74 0.37 4.62 -7.08
N LYS A 75 1.11 3.89 -7.93
CA LYS A 75 2.56 3.71 -7.78
C LYS A 75 3.32 5.03 -7.81
N GLN A 76 2.98 5.92 -8.74
CA GLN A 76 3.64 7.22 -8.81
C GLN A 76 3.35 8.08 -7.58
N ALA A 77 2.08 8.12 -7.17
CA ALA A 77 1.67 8.87 -5.98
C ALA A 77 2.33 8.34 -4.71
N LEU A 78 2.29 7.02 -4.49
CA LEU A 78 2.84 6.38 -3.30
C LEU A 78 4.37 6.49 -3.27
N GLU A 79 5.08 6.35 -4.39
CA GLU A 79 6.53 6.57 -4.41
C GLU A 79 6.89 8.01 -4.05
N SER A 80 6.16 8.99 -4.61
CA SER A 80 6.40 10.39 -4.26
C SER A 80 6.12 10.67 -2.78
N HIS A 81 5.07 10.05 -2.23
CA HIS A 81 4.70 10.13 -0.82
C HIS A 81 5.82 9.59 0.07
N MET A 82 6.19 8.31 -0.11
CA MET A 82 7.23 7.62 0.66
C MET A 82 8.58 8.36 0.62
N LEU A 83 8.95 8.97 -0.52
CA LEU A 83 10.17 9.76 -0.62
C LEU A 83 10.17 11.01 0.27
N LYS A 84 9.02 11.70 0.42
CA LYS A 84 8.92 12.85 1.34
C LYS A 84 9.09 12.40 2.79
N GLU A 85 8.56 11.23 3.12
CA GLU A 85 8.71 10.67 4.45
C GLU A 85 10.16 10.30 4.72
N GLU A 86 10.75 9.49 3.85
CA GLU A 86 12.12 8.99 3.95
C GLU A 86 13.17 10.11 4.01
N GLN A 87 13.01 11.15 3.18
CA GLN A 87 14.02 12.20 3.05
C GLN A 87 13.83 13.36 4.01
N ILE A 88 12.59 13.64 4.43
CA ILE A 88 12.26 14.83 5.21
C ILE A 88 11.64 14.46 6.54
N LEU A 89 10.47 13.84 6.55
CA LEU A 89 9.68 13.68 7.78
C LEU A 89 10.34 12.72 8.78
N PHE A 90 10.74 11.52 8.35
CA PHE A 90 11.35 10.54 9.23
C PHE A 90 12.67 11.05 9.85
N PRO A 91 13.61 11.66 9.09
CA PRO A 91 14.78 12.31 9.69
C PRO A 91 14.43 13.40 10.72
N MET A 92 13.39 14.21 10.48
CA MET A 92 12.94 15.22 11.46
C MET A 92 12.43 14.58 12.75
N LEU A 93 11.61 13.52 12.64
CA LEU A 93 11.09 12.80 13.80
C LEU A 93 12.22 12.15 14.62
N LEU A 94 13.23 11.58 13.96
CA LEU A 94 14.41 10.99 14.61
C LEU A 94 15.26 12.02 15.36
N ARG A 95 15.29 13.28 14.90
CA ARG A 95 15.99 14.38 15.59
C ARG A 95 15.20 14.97 16.76
N GLY A 96 13.96 14.52 17.00
CA GLY A 96 13.11 15.09 18.04
C GLY A 96 12.55 16.47 17.66
N GLU A 97 12.29 16.71 16.38
CA GLU A 97 11.76 17.98 15.86
C GLU A 97 10.22 17.95 15.71
N GLN A 98 9.49 17.31 16.65
CA GLN A 98 8.04 17.07 16.53
C GLN A 98 7.23 18.36 16.33
N SER A 99 7.64 19.46 16.96
CA SER A 99 6.97 20.76 16.82
C SER A 99 7.01 21.30 15.38
N LEU A 100 8.08 21.04 14.64
CA LEU A 100 8.27 21.44 13.25
C LEU A 100 7.61 20.46 12.27
N ALA A 101 7.39 19.22 12.69
CA ALA A 101 6.78 18.17 11.86
C ALA A 101 5.27 18.34 11.62
N LYS A 102 4.58 19.23 12.35
CA LYS A 102 3.11 19.42 12.24
C LYS A 102 2.63 19.73 10.82
N GLY A 103 3.34 20.61 10.12
CA GLY A 103 3.03 20.96 8.73
C GLY A 103 3.19 19.76 7.78
N PRO A 104 4.38 19.14 7.71
CA PRO A 104 4.61 17.92 6.95
C PRO A 104 3.63 16.78 7.26
N ILE A 105 3.34 16.51 8.54
CA ILE A 105 2.36 15.48 8.96
C ILE A 105 0.97 15.77 8.40
N SER A 106 0.54 17.03 8.40
CA SER A 106 -0.75 17.41 7.82
C SER A 106 -0.83 17.11 6.32
N VAL A 107 0.28 17.26 5.59
CA VAL A 107 0.35 16.91 4.16
C VAL A 107 0.33 15.39 3.98
N MET A 108 1.08 14.63 4.78
CA MET A 108 1.06 13.16 4.69
C MET A 108 -0.33 12.59 5.00
N ARG A 109 -1.02 13.09 6.02
CA ARG A 109 -2.41 12.68 6.32
C ARG A 109 -3.40 13.01 5.21
N PHE A 110 -3.21 14.14 4.52
CA PHE A 110 -4.02 14.47 3.36
C PHE A 110 -3.80 13.46 2.21
N GLU A 111 -2.53 13.12 1.94
CA GLU A 111 -2.17 12.13 0.93
C GLU A 111 -2.62 10.71 1.29
N HIS A 112 -2.61 10.34 2.56
CA HIS A 112 -3.20 9.10 3.05
C HIS A 112 -4.68 8.98 2.65
N GLY A 113 -5.45 10.05 2.82
CA GLY A 113 -6.84 10.08 2.35
C GLY A 113 -6.97 9.86 0.84
N GLN A 114 -6.04 10.39 0.04
CA GLN A 114 -6.01 10.14 -1.41
C GLN A 114 -5.62 8.69 -1.75
N HIS A 115 -4.76 8.07 -0.94
CA HIS A 115 -4.43 6.66 -1.08
C HIS A 115 -5.63 5.76 -0.71
N ASP A 116 -6.39 6.10 0.32
CA ASP A 116 -7.64 5.41 0.68
C ASP A 116 -8.67 5.50 -0.46
N GLU A 117 -8.87 6.68 -1.06
CA GLU A 117 -9.71 6.85 -2.26
C GLU A 117 -9.21 5.99 -3.43
N GLY A 118 -7.88 5.89 -3.59
CA GLY A 118 -7.25 5.01 -4.57
C GLY A 118 -7.56 3.53 -4.35
N LEU A 119 -7.53 3.07 -3.10
CA LEU A 119 -7.90 1.70 -2.73
C LEU A 119 -9.38 1.41 -2.98
N ASP A 120 -10.27 2.37 -2.72
CA ASP A 120 -11.69 2.22 -2.99
C ASP A 120 -12.00 2.11 -4.49
N LYS A 121 -11.33 2.91 -5.32
CA LYS A 121 -11.43 2.77 -6.78
C LYS A 121 -10.88 1.43 -7.28
N LEU A 122 -9.79 0.94 -6.70
CA LEU A 122 -9.24 -0.39 -7.00
C LEU A 122 -10.25 -1.50 -6.66
N ARG A 123 -10.88 -1.44 -5.48
CA ARG A 123 -11.96 -2.35 -5.10
C ARG A 123 -13.14 -2.29 -6.07
N ALA A 124 -13.55 -1.09 -6.49
CA ALA A 124 -14.63 -0.93 -7.47
C ALA A 124 -14.29 -1.58 -8.83
N LEU A 125 -13.09 -1.33 -9.38
CA LEU A 125 -12.63 -1.92 -10.64
C LEU A 125 -12.57 -3.45 -10.60
N THR A 126 -12.33 -4.02 -9.42
CA THR A 126 -12.19 -5.47 -9.23
C THR A 126 -13.48 -6.13 -8.74
N SER A 127 -14.59 -5.40 -8.65
CA SER A 127 -15.84 -5.87 -8.05
C SER A 127 -15.64 -6.43 -6.64
N ASN A 128 -14.91 -5.70 -5.79
CA ASN A 128 -14.45 -6.13 -4.47
C ASN A 128 -13.65 -7.44 -4.53
N ASN A 129 -12.67 -7.50 -5.43
CA ASN A 129 -11.80 -8.65 -5.62
C ASN A 129 -12.55 -9.97 -5.92
N GLN A 130 -13.74 -9.88 -6.53
CA GLN A 130 -14.55 -11.05 -6.90
C GLN A 130 -14.11 -11.60 -8.26
N LEU A 131 -13.59 -12.82 -8.25
CA LEU A 131 -13.15 -13.51 -9.46
C LEU A 131 -14.32 -14.18 -10.19
N PRO A 132 -14.37 -14.13 -11.54
CA PRO A 132 -15.28 -14.99 -12.29
C PRO A 132 -14.89 -16.46 -12.15
N ALA A 133 -15.87 -17.37 -12.24
CA ALA A 133 -15.66 -18.82 -12.06
C ALA A 133 -14.53 -19.39 -12.95
N HIS A 134 -14.38 -18.84 -14.15
CA HIS A 134 -13.40 -19.28 -15.15
C HIS A 134 -12.12 -18.44 -15.17
N ALA A 135 -11.83 -17.66 -14.12
CA ALA A 135 -10.62 -16.86 -14.04
C ALA A 135 -9.36 -17.73 -14.21
N CYS A 136 -8.47 -17.30 -15.12
CA CYS A 136 -7.19 -17.96 -15.36
C CYS A 136 -6.24 -17.77 -14.17
N THR A 137 -5.15 -18.55 -14.13
CA THR A 137 -4.17 -18.48 -13.03
C THR A 137 -3.59 -17.09 -12.83
N THR A 138 -3.27 -16.36 -13.91
CA THR A 138 -2.75 -14.98 -13.84
C THR A 138 -3.73 -14.03 -13.16
N TRP A 139 -5.03 -14.14 -13.46
CA TRP A 139 -6.05 -13.31 -12.85
C TRP A 139 -6.23 -13.64 -11.36
N ARG A 140 -6.21 -14.94 -11.01
CA ARG A 140 -6.24 -15.38 -9.61
C ARG A 140 -5.04 -14.84 -8.82
N THR A 141 -3.84 -14.92 -9.40
CA THR A 141 -2.62 -14.38 -8.78
C THR A 141 -2.68 -12.87 -8.64
N LEU A 142 -3.18 -12.15 -9.64
CA LEU A 142 -3.40 -10.70 -9.55
C LEU A 142 -4.27 -10.37 -8.35
N TYR A 143 -5.45 -10.99 -8.24
CA TYR A 143 -6.43 -10.65 -7.19
C TYR A 143 -5.91 -11.03 -5.79
N GLN A 144 -5.16 -12.13 -5.66
CA GLN A 144 -4.48 -12.46 -4.41
C GLN A 144 -3.45 -11.39 -4.02
N GLY A 145 -2.66 -10.91 -4.97
CA GLY A 145 -1.69 -9.84 -4.74
C GLY A 145 -2.34 -8.50 -4.41
N LEU A 146 -3.47 -8.17 -5.06
CA LEU A 146 -4.24 -6.96 -4.77
C LEU A 146 -4.81 -6.99 -3.35
N GLU A 147 -5.33 -8.13 -2.90
CA GLU A 147 -5.83 -8.28 -1.53
C GLU A 147 -4.75 -7.96 -0.51
N LEU A 148 -3.58 -8.58 -0.69
CA LEU A 148 -2.43 -8.37 0.18
C LEU A 148 -1.96 -6.92 0.17
N PHE A 149 -1.80 -6.33 -1.02
CA PHE A 149 -1.38 -4.94 -1.15
C PHE A 149 -2.36 -3.98 -0.46
N CYS A 150 -3.67 -4.17 -0.64
CA CYS A 150 -4.68 -3.34 -0.01
C CYS A 150 -4.63 -3.45 1.51
N GLN A 151 -4.42 -4.66 2.03
CA GLN A 151 -4.29 -4.90 3.46
C GLN A 151 -3.03 -4.24 4.04
N GLU A 152 -1.88 -4.45 3.40
CA GLU A 152 -0.59 -3.91 3.85
C GLU A 152 -0.56 -2.39 3.78
N LEU A 153 -1.08 -1.77 2.71
CA LEU A 153 -1.14 -0.30 2.61
C LEU A 153 -2.06 0.32 3.68
N ALA A 154 -3.19 -0.31 3.98
CA ALA A 154 -4.07 0.15 5.05
C ALA A 154 -3.39 0.05 6.43
N GLN A 155 -2.65 -1.03 6.68
CA GLN A 155 -1.89 -1.22 7.93
C GLN A 155 -0.72 -0.22 8.05
N HIS A 156 -0.02 0.05 6.95
CA HIS A 156 1.02 1.07 6.85
C HIS A 156 0.47 2.43 7.27
N ILE A 157 -0.56 2.91 6.57
CA ILE A 157 -1.20 4.21 6.82
C ILE A 157 -1.71 4.29 8.27
N GLN A 158 -2.31 3.21 8.79
CA GLN A 158 -2.77 3.17 10.18
C GLN A 158 -1.60 3.30 11.17
N LEU A 159 -0.47 2.60 10.94
CA LEU A 159 0.69 2.66 11.84
C LEU A 159 1.24 4.08 11.90
N GLU A 160 1.29 4.77 10.77
CA GLU A 160 1.74 6.15 10.71
C GLU A 160 0.76 7.10 11.39
N ASN A 161 -0.51 7.05 10.99
CA ASN A 161 -1.54 7.97 11.50
C ASN A 161 -1.79 7.83 12.99
N GLU A 162 -1.85 6.60 13.49
CA GLU A 162 -2.31 6.32 14.85
C GLU A 162 -1.17 6.12 15.85
N VAL A 163 0.06 5.91 15.38
CA VAL A 163 1.21 5.68 16.26
C VAL A 163 2.38 6.61 15.98
N LEU A 164 2.86 6.72 14.73
CA LEU A 164 4.07 7.49 14.47
C LEU A 164 3.80 9.01 14.57
N PHE A 165 2.72 9.47 13.96
CA PHE A 165 2.36 10.88 13.84
C PHE A 165 1.70 11.46 15.09
N THR A 166 1.45 10.65 16.12
CA THR A 166 0.89 11.08 17.41
C THR A 166 1.95 11.30 18.49
N ARG A 167 3.23 11.04 18.17
CA ARG A 167 4.37 11.16 19.10
C ARG A 167 4.91 12.57 19.25
#